data_AF-A0AA41H5Y2-F1
#
_entry.id   AF-A0AA41H5Y2-F1
#
_cell.length_a   1.000
_cell.length_b   1.000
_cell.length_c   1.000
_cell.angle_alpha   90.00
_cell.angle_beta   90.00
_cell.angle_gamma   90.00
#
_symmetry.space_group_name_H-M   'P 1'
#
loop_
_entity.id
_entity.type
_entity.pdbx_description
1 polymer ?
#
loop_
_entity_poly.entity_id
_entity_poly.type
_entity_poly.pdbx_seq_one_letter_code
_entity_poly.pdbx_strand_id
1 'polypeptide(L)'
;MESPNRGKNIMKTLCLAIVLGGLALSPALQAQPSEDTVSVPVSARQLRIELPDAYSKMWPQDYRELMANYSLSNGQTLSILGRGTNMYAVIDSGPLHKIVSTSRNNYVALDRQLKMEIVLHDDENVSGSVTMVVPSQSLSDGRFVPEQVVLLAFR
;
A
#
# COMPACT_ATOMS: atom_id res chain seq x y z
N MET A 1 -29.32 47.55 26.67
CA MET A 1 -28.19 48.26 27.28
C MET A 1 -27.76 47.48 28.51
N GLU A 2 -26.49 47.07 28.51
CA GLU A 2 -25.62 46.78 29.66
C GLU A 2 -26.00 45.68 30.67
N SER A 3 -25.27 44.56 30.60
CA SER A 3 -24.76 43.89 31.80
C SER A 3 -23.58 44.67 32.36
N PRO A 4 -23.34 44.63 33.68
CA PRO A 4 -22.11 43.95 34.17
C PRO A 4 -22.31 43.29 35.55
N ASN A 5 -22.01 42.01 35.73
CA ASN A 5 -20.70 41.39 36.00
C ASN A 5 -20.00 41.79 37.32
N ARG A 6 -19.83 40.76 38.17
CA ARG A 6 -18.65 40.40 38.99
C ARG A 6 -18.39 41.02 40.37
N GLY A 7 -18.23 40.10 41.33
CA GLY A 7 -17.38 40.18 42.53
C GLY A 7 -18.05 39.47 43.70
N LYS A 8 -17.42 38.71 44.60
CA LYS A 8 -16.04 38.26 44.82
C LYS A 8 -16.12 37.22 45.97
N ASN A 9 -15.21 36.24 45.95
CA ASN A 9 -15.08 35.03 46.78
C ASN A 9 -14.93 35.26 48.30
N ILE A 10 -15.25 34.24 49.14
CA ILE A 10 -14.42 33.67 50.26
C ILE A 10 -15.15 32.58 51.11
N MET A 11 -14.76 31.30 50.99
CA MET A 11 -14.01 30.45 51.97
C MET A 11 -14.83 29.93 53.19
N LYS A 12 -15.08 28.62 53.38
CA LYS A 12 -14.22 27.65 54.13
C LYS A 12 -14.67 26.18 53.96
N THR A 13 -13.75 25.37 53.42
CA THR A 13 -13.30 24.03 53.83
C THR A 13 -14.28 23.05 54.51
N LEU A 14 -14.53 21.89 53.86
CA LEU A 14 -14.32 20.59 54.50
C LEU A 14 -13.94 19.52 53.47
N CYS A 15 -12.79 18.89 53.72
CA CYS A 15 -12.13 17.87 52.91
C CYS A 15 -12.84 16.52 52.97
N LEU A 16 -12.76 15.70 51.91
CA LEU A 16 -12.30 14.31 52.07
C LEU A 16 -11.89 13.65 50.75
N ALA A 17 -10.67 13.10 50.78
CA ALA A 17 -10.02 12.00 50.05
C ALA A 17 -10.68 11.44 48.77
N ILE A 18 -9.92 11.04 47.74
CA ILE A 18 -9.38 9.67 47.65
C ILE A 18 -8.23 9.60 46.63
N VAL A 19 -7.08 9.16 47.15
CA VAL A 19 -6.06 8.25 46.57
C VAL A 19 -5.37 8.63 45.25
N LEU A 20 -4.09 9.00 45.39
CA LEU A 20 -3.07 8.82 44.36
C LEU A 20 -2.90 7.33 44.04
N GLY A 21 -2.96 6.99 42.76
CA GLY A 21 -2.56 5.70 42.22
C GLY A 21 -2.21 5.87 40.74
N GLY A 22 -1.05 6.46 40.49
CA GLY A 22 -0.48 6.52 39.14
C GLY A 22 -0.09 5.13 38.65
N LEU A 23 -0.43 4.83 37.41
CA LEU A 23 0.42 4.28 36.35
C LEU A 23 -0.53 3.89 35.22
N ALA A 24 -0.56 4.72 34.18
CA ALA A 24 -1.21 4.41 32.93
C ALA A 24 -0.53 3.18 32.32
N LEU A 25 -1.19 2.03 32.36
CA LEU A 25 -0.83 0.90 31.51
C LEU A 25 -1.58 1.09 30.19
N SER A 26 -0.97 1.87 29.29
CA SER A 26 -1.33 1.81 27.88
C SER A 26 -1.16 0.37 27.42
N PRO A 27 -2.14 -0.25 26.72
CA PRO A 27 -1.84 -1.46 25.99
C PRO A 27 -0.77 -1.09 24.96
N ALA A 28 0.44 -1.61 25.13
CA ALA A 28 1.42 -1.61 24.08
C ALA A 28 0.78 -2.40 22.93
N LEU A 29 0.33 -1.67 21.91
CA LEU A 29 -0.01 -2.24 20.62
C LEU A 29 1.25 -2.97 20.16
N GLN A 30 1.26 -4.28 20.30
CA GLN A 30 2.30 -5.12 19.73
C GLN A 30 2.23 -4.88 18.23
N ALA A 31 3.16 -4.07 17.72
CA ALA A 31 3.46 -4.05 16.30
C ALA A 31 3.88 -5.47 15.95
N GLN A 32 2.94 -6.27 15.47
CA GLN A 32 3.23 -7.50 14.78
C GLN A 32 4.18 -7.10 13.64
N PRO A 33 5.37 -7.70 13.53
CA PRO A 33 6.10 -7.61 12.29
C PRO A 33 5.18 -8.18 11.22
N SER A 34 4.75 -7.35 10.28
CA SER A 34 4.02 -7.80 9.10
C SER A 34 4.92 -8.80 8.37
N GLU A 35 4.69 -10.09 8.58
CA GLU A 35 5.40 -11.21 7.94
C GLU A 35 4.95 -11.40 6.48
N ASP A 36 4.91 -10.34 5.68
CA ASP A 36 4.60 -10.46 4.24
C ASP A 36 5.31 -9.40 3.39
N THR A 37 6.55 -9.07 3.76
CA THR A 37 7.44 -8.29 2.91
C THR A 37 8.82 -8.92 2.96
N VAL A 38 9.01 -9.97 2.16
CA VAL A 38 10.33 -10.56 1.93
C VAL A 38 11.10 -9.62 0.99
N SER A 39 11.89 -8.72 1.58
CA SER A 39 12.82 -7.86 0.84
C SER A 39 14.15 -8.60 0.69
N VAL A 40 14.30 -9.42 -0.36
CA VAL A 40 15.58 -10.10 -0.64
C VAL A 40 16.49 -9.16 -1.42
N PRO A 41 17.69 -8.81 -0.91
CA PRO A 41 18.68 -8.10 -1.72
C PRO A 41 19.23 -9.09 -2.75
N VAL A 42 18.72 -9.03 -3.97
CA VAL A 42 19.19 -9.86 -5.09
C VAL A 42 20.13 -9.00 -5.96
N SER A 43 21.13 -9.58 -6.62
CA SER A 43 22.02 -8.84 -7.53
C SER A 43 21.24 -8.31 -8.73
N ALA A 44 21.52 -7.08 -9.19
CA ALA A 44 20.83 -6.38 -10.30
C ALA A 44 20.68 -7.18 -11.63
N ARG A 45 21.42 -8.29 -11.81
CA ARG A 45 21.25 -9.21 -12.95
C ARG A 45 20.10 -10.21 -12.81
N GLN A 46 19.65 -10.50 -11.60
CA GLN A 46 18.64 -11.53 -11.29
C GLN A 46 17.26 -10.94 -10.96
N LEU A 47 17.13 -9.61 -10.81
CA LEU A 47 15.86 -8.91 -10.59
C LEU A 47 15.17 -8.55 -11.90
N ARG A 48 14.84 -9.53 -12.73
CA ARG A 48 14.13 -9.23 -13.98
C ARG A 48 12.75 -9.84 -13.97
N ILE A 49 11.76 -8.95 -14.03
CA ILE A 49 10.44 -9.32 -14.50
C ILE A 49 10.58 -9.59 -16.00
N GLU A 50 10.30 -10.82 -16.39
CA GLU A 50 10.37 -11.24 -17.79
C GLU A 50 9.01 -11.06 -18.46
N LEU A 51 9.06 -10.55 -19.69
CA LEU A 51 7.90 -10.55 -20.59
C LEU A 51 8.00 -11.83 -21.43
N PRO A 52 7.00 -12.72 -21.38
CA PRO A 52 7.01 -13.92 -22.22
C PRO A 52 6.93 -13.57 -23.71
N ASP A 53 7.38 -14.50 -24.55
CA ASP A 53 7.43 -14.33 -26.02
C ASP A 53 6.04 -14.04 -26.64
N ALA A 54 4.97 -14.48 -25.98
CA ALA A 54 3.60 -14.20 -26.35
C ALA A 54 2.82 -13.64 -25.15
N TYR A 55 2.01 -12.61 -25.41
CA TYR A 55 1.07 -12.04 -24.47
C TYR A 55 -0.20 -11.58 -25.21
N SER A 56 -1.30 -11.49 -24.48
CA SER A 56 -2.59 -11.04 -24.99
C SER A 56 -2.80 -9.57 -24.68
N LYS A 57 -3.22 -8.81 -25.70
CA LYS A 57 -3.65 -7.41 -25.51
C LYS A 57 -4.90 -7.40 -24.62
N MET A 58 -4.90 -6.55 -23.61
CA MET A 58 -6.05 -6.34 -22.73
C MET A 58 -6.82 -5.10 -23.16
N TRP A 59 -8.08 -5.28 -23.54
CA TRP A 59 -9.00 -4.18 -23.82
C TRP A 59 -9.82 -3.86 -22.55
N PRO A 60 -10.07 -2.58 -22.23
CA PRO A 60 -10.80 -2.24 -21.01
C PRO A 60 -12.19 -2.88 -20.89
N GLN A 61 -12.89 -3.10 -22.00
CA GLN A 61 -14.20 -3.76 -21.98
C GLN A 61 -14.14 -5.23 -21.55
N ASP A 62 -13.06 -5.95 -21.90
CA ASP A 62 -12.92 -7.39 -21.67
C ASP A 62 -12.39 -7.68 -20.26
N TYR A 63 -11.80 -6.67 -19.60
CA TYR A 63 -11.13 -6.77 -18.30
C TYR A 63 -11.64 -5.74 -17.30
N ARG A 64 -12.89 -5.30 -17.48
CA ARG A 64 -13.50 -4.24 -16.65
C ARG A 64 -13.52 -4.59 -15.17
N GLU A 65 -13.69 -5.86 -14.84
CA GLU A 65 -13.68 -6.40 -13.48
C GLU A 65 -12.32 -6.25 -12.77
N LEU A 66 -11.22 -6.12 -13.51
CA LEU A 66 -9.91 -5.84 -12.94
C LEU A 66 -9.72 -4.36 -12.60
N MET A 67 -10.58 -3.45 -13.11
CA MET A 67 -10.42 -2.01 -12.90
C MET A 67 -10.88 -1.62 -11.50
N ALA A 68 -9.94 -1.63 -10.56
CA ALA A 68 -10.19 -1.29 -9.17
C ALA A 68 -8.92 -0.71 -8.51
N ASN A 69 -9.06 -0.36 -7.23
CA ASN A 69 -7.94 -0.05 -6.35
C ASN A 69 -7.75 -1.21 -5.38
N TYR A 70 -6.53 -1.71 -5.27
CA TYR A 70 -6.14 -2.81 -4.39
C TYR A 70 -5.18 -2.30 -3.32
N SER A 71 -5.50 -2.55 -2.06
CA SER A 71 -4.65 -2.17 -0.94
C SER A 71 -3.51 -3.19 -0.78
N LEU A 72 -2.27 -2.73 -0.93
CA LEU A 72 -1.08 -3.56 -0.81
C LEU A 72 -0.64 -3.70 0.64
N SER A 73 0.06 -4.80 0.96
CA SER A 73 0.53 -5.13 2.31
C SER A 73 1.47 -4.09 2.93
N ASN A 74 2.13 -3.26 2.10
CA ASN A 74 2.99 -2.16 2.55
C ASN A 74 2.24 -0.82 2.73
N GLY A 75 0.91 -0.81 2.62
CA GLY A 75 0.07 0.37 2.75
C GLY A 75 -0.09 1.22 1.48
N GLN A 76 0.57 0.84 0.37
CA GLN A 76 0.38 1.48 -0.92
C GLN A 76 -0.89 0.99 -1.61
N THR A 77 -1.34 1.70 -2.64
CA THR A 77 -2.48 1.32 -3.47
C THR A 77 -2.03 0.94 -4.88
N LEU A 78 -2.39 -0.25 -5.35
CA LEU A 78 -2.34 -0.61 -6.77
C LEU A 78 -3.65 -0.22 -7.44
N SER A 79 -3.60 0.71 -8.38
CA SER A 79 -4.75 1.10 -9.20
C SER A 79 -4.64 0.49 -10.59
N ILE A 80 -5.67 -0.23 -11.02
CA ILE A 80 -5.82 -0.71 -12.39
C ILE A 80 -6.88 0.12 -13.11
N LEU A 81 -6.52 0.67 -14.27
CA LEU A 81 -7.39 1.58 -15.01
C LEU A 81 -7.26 1.43 -16.52
N GLY A 82 -8.38 1.59 -17.22
CA GLY A 82 -8.43 1.67 -18.67
C GLY A 82 -8.19 3.10 -19.16
N ARG A 83 -7.37 3.27 -20.21
CA ARG A 83 -7.30 4.52 -20.99
C ARG A 83 -7.31 4.21 -22.48
N GLY A 84 -8.34 4.70 -23.17
CA GLY A 84 -8.56 4.37 -24.58
C GLY A 84 -8.67 2.87 -24.77
N THR A 85 -7.75 2.29 -25.55
CA THR A 85 -7.74 0.86 -25.90
C THR A 85 -6.72 0.03 -25.12
N ASN A 86 -6.21 0.56 -24.02
CA ASN A 86 -5.17 -0.09 -23.22
C ASN A 86 -5.52 -0.07 -21.73
N MET A 87 -4.97 -1.05 -21.03
CA MET A 87 -5.01 -1.15 -19.57
C MET A 87 -3.68 -0.68 -18.98
N TYR A 88 -3.76 -0.06 -17.81
CA TYR A 88 -2.61 0.45 -17.07
C TYR A 88 -2.69 0.06 -15.59
N ALA A 89 -1.52 -0.09 -14.98
CA ALA A 89 -1.33 -0.20 -13.54
C ALA A 89 -0.56 1.03 -13.02
N VAL A 90 -0.92 1.51 -11.83
CA VAL A 90 -0.24 2.58 -11.11
C VAL A 90 -0.11 2.17 -9.66
N ILE A 91 1.00 2.52 -9.03
CA ILE A 91 1.17 2.38 -7.58
C ILE A 91 1.16 3.78 -6.98
N ASP A 92 0.22 4.04 -6.07
CA ASP A 92 -0.08 5.35 -5.52
C ASP A 92 -0.23 6.42 -6.61
N SER A 93 0.65 7.42 -6.63
CA SER A 93 0.72 8.49 -7.65
C SER A 93 1.93 8.33 -8.57
N GLY A 94 2.43 7.10 -8.72
CA GLY A 94 3.59 6.74 -9.54
C GLY A 94 3.33 6.78 -11.05
N PRO A 95 4.30 6.31 -11.85
CA PRO A 95 4.16 6.23 -13.30
C PRO A 95 3.07 5.23 -13.73
N LEU A 96 2.49 5.48 -14.91
CA LEU A 96 1.55 4.59 -15.56
C LEU A 96 2.29 3.48 -16.30
N HIS A 97 2.04 2.24 -15.89
CA HIS A 97 2.60 1.05 -16.52
C HIS A 97 1.56 0.40 -17.42
N LYS A 98 1.80 0.34 -18.73
CA LYS A 98 0.88 -0.36 -19.65
C LYS A 98 0.98 -1.87 -19.42
N ILE A 99 -0.14 -2.52 -19.16
CA ILE A 99 -0.18 -3.95 -18.80
C ILE A 99 -0.80 -4.81 -19.89
N VAL A 100 -0.37 -6.07 -19.93
CA VAL A 100 -0.86 -7.13 -20.81
C VAL A 100 -1.08 -8.42 -20.02
N SER A 101 -1.93 -9.30 -20.52
CA SER A 101 -2.16 -10.62 -19.91
C SER A 101 -1.16 -11.61 -20.48
N THR A 102 -0.53 -12.39 -19.60
CA THR A 102 0.41 -13.45 -19.97
C THR A 102 -0.22 -14.83 -19.86
N SER A 103 -1.14 -14.98 -18.90
CA SER A 103 -2.02 -16.13 -18.75
C SER A 103 -3.23 -15.73 -17.91
N ARG A 104 -4.12 -16.68 -17.62
CA ARG A 104 -5.21 -16.48 -16.66
C ARG A 104 -4.64 -15.92 -15.35
N ASN A 105 -5.28 -14.88 -14.82
CA ASN A 105 -4.94 -14.19 -13.57
C ASN A 105 -3.54 -13.54 -13.54
N ASN A 106 -2.74 -13.63 -14.61
CA ASN A 106 -1.36 -13.17 -14.61
C ASN A 106 -1.17 -12.05 -15.62
N TYR A 107 -0.59 -10.96 -15.13
CA TYR A 107 -0.44 -9.72 -15.88
C TYR A 107 0.96 -9.17 -15.68
N VAL A 108 1.46 -8.45 -16.68
CA VAL A 108 2.79 -7.87 -16.66
C VAL A 108 2.79 -6.53 -17.35
N ALA A 109 3.57 -5.60 -16.82
CA ALA A 109 3.83 -4.33 -17.46
C ALA A 109 4.84 -4.49 -18.61
N LEU A 110 4.59 -3.82 -19.74
CA LEU A 110 5.46 -3.91 -20.92
C LEU A 110 6.86 -3.33 -20.67
N ASP A 111 7.00 -2.41 -19.71
CA ASP A 111 8.28 -1.85 -19.27
C ASP A 111 9.01 -2.72 -18.24
N ARG A 112 8.43 -3.88 -17.88
CA ARG A 112 8.98 -4.86 -16.94
C ARG A 112 9.18 -4.32 -15.52
N GLN A 113 8.43 -3.30 -15.14
CA GLN A 113 8.49 -2.74 -13.78
C GLN A 113 7.50 -3.43 -12.82
N LEU A 114 6.42 -4.02 -13.36
CA LEU A 114 5.38 -4.68 -12.59
C LEU A 114 5.03 -6.06 -13.16
N LYS A 115 4.76 -7.02 -12.28
CA LYS A 115 4.13 -8.31 -12.56
C LYS A 115 3.07 -8.56 -11.49
N MET A 116 1.89 -9.01 -11.89
CA MET A 116 0.74 -9.12 -11.00
C MET A 116 0.07 -10.47 -11.18
N GLU A 117 -0.35 -11.05 -10.08
CA GLU A 117 -1.32 -12.13 -10.02
C GLU A 117 -2.58 -11.57 -9.35
N ILE A 118 -3.72 -11.59 -10.05
CA ILE A 118 -5.00 -11.09 -9.53
C ILE A 118 -6.04 -12.21 -9.69
N VAL A 119 -6.57 -12.68 -8.57
CA VAL A 119 -7.63 -13.69 -8.50
C VAL A 119 -8.89 -13.00 -8.00
N LEU A 120 -9.87 -12.88 -8.90
CA LEU A 120 -11.23 -12.46 -8.57
C LEU A 120 -12.01 -13.69 -8.11
N HIS A 121 -12.63 -13.60 -6.94
CA HIS A 121 -13.49 -14.66 -6.40
C HIS A 121 -14.96 -14.31 -6.65
N ASP A 122 -15.82 -15.33 -6.62
CA ASP A 122 -17.26 -15.17 -6.91
C ASP A 122 -18.02 -14.39 -5.81
N ASP A 123 -17.42 -14.24 -4.63
CA ASP A 123 -17.97 -13.56 -3.46
C ASP A 123 -17.58 -12.07 -3.40
N GLU A 124 -17.21 -11.49 -4.54
CA GLU A 124 -16.69 -10.11 -4.68
C GLU A 124 -15.36 -9.86 -3.96
N ASN A 125 -14.74 -10.92 -3.41
CA ASN A 125 -13.42 -10.83 -2.82
C ASN A 125 -12.32 -10.86 -3.89
N VAL A 126 -11.20 -10.21 -3.62
CA VAL A 126 -10.06 -10.19 -4.54
C VAL A 126 -8.78 -10.45 -3.78
N SER A 127 -8.01 -11.45 -4.22
CA SER A 127 -6.70 -11.75 -3.64
C SER A 127 -5.63 -11.74 -4.71
N GLY A 128 -4.39 -11.49 -4.31
CA GLY A 128 -3.29 -11.61 -5.24
C GLY A 128 -1.99 -11.03 -4.73
N SER A 129 -1.10 -10.79 -5.69
CA SER A 129 0.20 -10.18 -5.41
C SER A 129 0.68 -9.32 -6.56
N VAL A 130 1.54 -8.35 -6.24
CA VAL A 130 2.30 -7.56 -7.19
C VAL A 130 3.78 -7.66 -6.87
N THR A 131 4.56 -8.02 -7.88
CA THR A 131 6.01 -7.89 -7.90
C THR A 131 6.38 -6.57 -8.56
N MET A 132 7.17 -5.74 -7.89
CA MET A 132 7.62 -4.44 -8.38
C MET A 132 9.14 -4.30 -8.34
N VAL A 133 9.72 -3.70 -9.37
CA VAL A 133 11.09 -3.18 -9.35
C VAL A 133 11.08 -1.77 -8.72
N VAL A 134 11.77 -1.63 -7.59
CA VAL A 134 12.00 -0.37 -6.89
C VAL A 134 13.38 0.14 -7.29
N PRO A 135 13.50 1.30 -7.95
CA PRO A 135 14.78 1.82 -8.42
C PRO A 135 15.69 2.15 -7.24
N SER A 136 17.00 2.13 -7.47
CA SER A 136 17.96 2.53 -6.45
C SER A 136 17.77 3.99 -6.05
N GLN A 137 17.88 4.28 -4.75
CA GLN A 137 17.71 5.62 -4.21
C GLN A 137 18.93 6.03 -3.39
N SER A 138 19.42 7.25 -3.64
CA SER A 138 20.37 7.90 -2.74
C SER A 138 19.58 8.69 -1.71
N LEU A 139 19.75 8.34 -0.45
CA LEU A 139 19.14 9.05 0.66
C LEU A 139 19.96 10.30 1.00
N SER A 140 19.29 11.31 1.56
CA SER A 140 19.91 12.60 1.92
C SER A 140 21.01 12.48 2.98
N ASP A 141 21.07 11.35 3.70
CA ASP A 141 22.10 11.03 4.69
C ASP A 141 23.31 10.28 4.11
N GLY A 142 23.40 10.18 2.78
CA GLY A 142 24.50 9.53 2.07
C GLY A 142 24.37 8.01 1.99
N ARG A 143 23.28 7.41 2.50
CA ARG A 143 23.02 5.98 2.32
C ARG A 143 22.50 5.71 0.91
N PHE A 144 22.92 4.57 0.36
CA PHE A 144 22.48 4.07 -0.93
C PHE A 144 21.59 2.84 -0.73
N VAL A 145 20.36 2.92 -1.22
CA VAL A 145 19.46 1.77 -1.32
C VAL A 145 19.58 1.23 -2.75
N PRO A 146 20.06 -0.01 -2.94
CA PRO A 146 20.17 -0.60 -4.27
C PRO A 146 18.78 -0.82 -4.89
N GLU A 147 18.74 -0.98 -6.20
CA GLU A 147 17.54 -1.45 -6.88
C GLU A 147 17.12 -2.81 -6.29
N GLN A 148 15.83 -2.93 -5.99
CA GLN A 148 15.28 -4.13 -5.35
C GLN A 148 13.95 -4.53 -5.98
N VAL A 149 13.64 -5.83 -5.91
CA VAL A 149 12.36 -6.38 -6.37
C VAL A 149 11.61 -6.77 -5.11
N VAL A 150 10.40 -6.25 -4.99
CA VAL A 150 9.55 -6.47 -3.83
C VAL A 150 8.29 -7.18 -4.27
N LEU A 151 7.88 -8.19 -3.51
CA LEU A 151 6.59 -8.84 -3.65
C LEU A 151 5.65 -8.30 -2.56
N LEU A 152 4.47 -7.83 -2.96
CA LEU A 152 3.45 -7.26 -2.09
C LEU A 152 2.14 -8.01 -2.31
N ALA A 153 1.51 -8.46 -1.24
CA ALA A 153 0.21 -9.14 -1.30
C ALA A 153 -0.93 -8.13 -1.17
N PHE A 154 -2.11 -8.50 -1.67
CA PHE A 154 -3.38 -7.81 -1.40
C PHE A 154 -4.51 -8.83 -1.25
N ARG A 155 -5.54 -8.44 -0.48
CA ARG A 155 -6.74 -9.21 -0.16
C ARG A 155 -7.92 -8.25 0.03
#